data_AF-A0A3P6RNZ4-F1
#
_entry.id   AF-A0A3P6RNZ4-F1
#
_cell.length_a   1.000
_cell.length_b   1.000
_cell.length_c   1.000
_cell.angle_alpha   90.00
_cell.angle_beta   90.00
_cell.angle_gamma   90.00
#
_symmetry.space_group_name_H-M   'P 1'
#
loop_
_entity.id
_entity.type
_entity.pdbx_description
1 polymer ?
#
loop_
_entity_poly.entity_id
_entity_poly.type
_entity_poly.pdbx_seq_one_letter_code
_entity_poly.pdbx_strand_id
1 'polypeptide(L)'
;MFKNGGRLASIHNAFTNALILNLADYGGVSTLWIGLVCPDANAKNCVWDDGQIGADQFNAFYPGYPCGNCDNHWLYMLNSRANGEPGKWP
;
A
#
# COMPACT_ATOMS: atom_id res chain seq x y z
N MET A 1 -4.51 14.26 6.12
CA MET A 1 -3.69 14.54 7.33
C MET A 1 -4.45 14.01 8.55
N PHE A 2 -3.86 13.07 9.30
CA PHE A 2 -4.49 12.55 10.52
C PHE A 2 -4.53 13.63 11.61
N LYS A 3 -5.43 13.46 12.59
CA LYS A 3 -5.70 14.42 13.67
C LYS A 3 -4.46 14.83 14.50
N ASN A 4 -3.36 14.08 14.38
CA ASN A 4 -2.09 14.30 15.10
C ASN A 4 -0.93 14.79 14.20
N GLY A 5 -1.20 15.24 12.97
CA GLY A 5 -0.15 15.63 12.01
C GLY A 5 0.59 14.47 11.35
N GLY A 6 0.19 13.23 11.63
CA GLY A 6 0.67 12.03 10.94
C GLY A 6 0.12 11.89 9.51
N ARG A 7 0.85 11.13 8.70
CA ARG A 7 0.51 10.70 7.34
C ARG A 7 0.36 9.19 7.29
N LEU A 8 -0.31 8.68 6.26
CA LEU A 8 -0.36 7.23 6.03
C LEU A 8 1.05 6.69 5.72
N ALA A 9 1.27 5.40 5.97
CA ALA A 9 2.59 4.80 5.80
C ALA A 9 3.01 4.76 4.32
N SER A 10 4.23 5.25 4.05
CA SER A 10 4.87 5.16 2.73
C SER A 10 5.89 4.02 2.72
N ILE A 11 5.86 3.18 1.66
CA ILE A 11 6.64 1.93 1.62
C ILE A 11 7.60 1.97 0.45
N HIS A 12 8.89 2.13 0.77
CA HIS A 12 9.94 2.33 -0.24
C HIS A 12 10.91 1.15 -0.36
N ASN A 13 10.71 0.09 0.41
CA ASN A 13 11.53 -1.13 0.35
C ASN A 13 10.85 -2.33 1.03
N ALA A 14 11.42 -3.52 0.78
CA ALA A 14 10.94 -4.79 1.31
C ALA A 14 10.95 -4.86 2.84
N PHE A 15 11.93 -4.22 3.51
CA PHE A 15 12.01 -4.22 4.97
C PHE A 15 10.85 -3.45 5.61
N THR A 16 10.51 -2.30 5.03
CA THR A 16 9.37 -1.47 5.47
C THR A 16 8.06 -2.21 5.21
N ASN A 17 7.94 -2.88 4.05
CA ASN A 17 6.77 -3.71 3.74
C ASN A 17 6.57 -4.83 4.77
N ALA A 18 7.64 -5.56 5.10
CA ALA A 18 7.60 -6.64 6.09
C ALA A 18 7.32 -6.12 7.50
N LEU A 19 7.88 -4.97 7.89
CA LEU A 19 7.60 -4.35 9.19
C LEU A 19 6.11 -4.00 9.33
N ILE A 20 5.52 -3.38 8.31
CA ILE A 20 4.10 -3.00 8.30
C ILE A 20 3.21 -4.24 8.33
N LEU A 21 3.55 -5.29 7.57
CA LEU A 21 2.84 -6.57 7.62
C LEU A 21 2.85 -7.18 9.03
N ASN A 22 4.02 -7.25 9.67
CA ASN A 22 4.14 -7.76 11.04
C ASN A 22 3.31 -6.95 12.04
N LEU A 23 3.23 -5.62 11.86
CA LEU A 23 2.42 -4.76 12.71
C LEU A 23 0.91 -5.01 12.50
N ALA A 24 0.48 -5.22 11.25
CA ALA A 24 -0.90 -5.57 10.92
C ALA A 24 -1.29 -6.92 11.53
N ASP A 25 -0.39 -7.91 11.46
CA ASP A 25 -0.58 -9.23 12.06
C ASP A 25 -0.66 -9.16 13.58
N TYR A 26 0.23 -8.39 14.22
CA TYR A 26 0.20 -8.13 15.66
C TYR A 26 -1.11 -7.45 16.09
N GLY A 27 -1.55 -6.45 15.33
CA GLY A 27 -2.83 -5.77 15.55
C GLY A 27 -4.06 -6.62 15.24
N GLY A 28 -3.88 -7.78 14.59
CA GLY A 28 -4.95 -8.71 14.24
C GLY A 28 -5.92 -8.22 13.17
N VAL A 29 -5.55 -7.21 12.39
CA VAL A 29 -6.37 -6.64 11.30
C VAL A 29 -6.15 -7.41 10.01
N SER A 30 -7.21 -7.66 9.24
CA SER A 30 -7.09 -8.37 7.94
C SER A 30 -6.51 -7.50 6.83
N THR A 31 -6.78 -6.20 6.88
CA THR A 31 -6.34 -5.22 5.89
C THR A 31 -5.89 -3.93 6.57
N LEU A 32 -4.93 -3.25 5.95
CA LEU A 32 -4.38 -1.99 6.46
C LEU A 32 -4.22 -0.97 5.33
N TRP A 33 -4.86 0.20 5.44
CA TRP A 33 -4.67 1.28 4.47
C TRP A 33 -3.22 1.78 4.46
N ILE A 34 -2.66 1.92 3.26
CA ILE A 34 -1.33 2.51 3.04
C ILE A 34 -1.47 3.87 2.37
N GLY A 35 -0.41 4.66 2.42
CA GLY A 35 -0.42 6.02 1.89
C GLY A 35 -0.20 6.09 0.39
N LEU A 36 -0.64 5.11 -0.40
CA LEU A 36 -0.42 5.07 -1.84
C LEU A 36 -1.73 5.28 -2.59
N VAL A 37 -1.70 6.20 -3.55
CA VAL A 37 -2.80 6.43 -4.50
C VAL A 37 -2.28 6.28 -5.91
N CYS A 38 -2.87 5.40 -6.71
CA CYS A 38 -2.51 5.19 -8.10
C CYS A 38 -3.64 5.67 -9.01
N PRO A 39 -3.46 6.78 -9.76
CA PRO A 39 -4.51 7.35 -10.61
C PRO A 39 -4.78 6.52 -11.88
N ASP A 40 -3.87 5.62 -12.24
CA ASP A 40 -3.97 4.75 -13.40
C ASP A 40 -3.17 3.45 -13.17
N ALA A 41 -3.03 2.63 -14.21
CA ALA A 41 -2.31 1.36 -14.15
C ALA A 41 -0.77 1.49 -14.15
N ASN A 42 -0.25 2.72 -14.24
CA ASN A 42 1.19 2.96 -14.28
C ASN A 42 1.72 3.26 -12.88
N ALA A 43 2.50 2.32 -12.34
CA ALA A 43 3.16 2.47 -11.04
C ALA A 43 3.95 3.78 -10.86
N LYS A 44 4.48 4.35 -11.95
CA LYS A 44 5.21 5.63 -11.94
C LYS A 44 4.33 6.85 -11.62
N ASN A 45 3.04 6.74 -11.90
CA ASN A 45 2.07 7.81 -11.66
C ASN A 45 1.45 7.73 -10.26
N CYS A 46 1.72 6.66 -9.51
CA CYS A 46 1.26 6.55 -8.13
C CYS A 46 1.93 7.61 -7.24
N VAL A 47 1.19 8.11 -6.27
CA VAL A 47 1.63 9.16 -5.36
C VAL A 47 1.54 8.66 -3.93
N TRP A 48 2.65 8.77 -3.21
CA TRP A 48 2.71 8.52 -1.78
C TRP A 48 2.27 9.75 -0.99
N ASP A 49 1.63 9.53 0.16
CA ASP A 49 1.18 10.60 1.07
C ASP A 49 2.36 11.42 1.64
N ASP A 50 3.59 10.89 1.58
CA ASP A 50 4.82 11.63 1.90
C ASP A 50 5.21 12.68 0.84
N GLY A 51 4.60 12.64 -0.34
CA GLY A 51 4.85 13.53 -1.48
C GLY A 51 5.77 12.94 -2.55
N GLN A 52 6.29 11.72 -2.36
CA GLN A 52 7.05 11.03 -3.40
C GLN A 52 6.13 10.54 -4.51
N ILE A 53 6.62 10.64 -5.75
CA ILE A 53 5.92 10.18 -6.94
C ILE A 53 6.64 8.93 -7.44
N GLY A 54 5.85 7.91 -7.78
CA GLY A 54 6.31 6.63 -8.28
C GLY A 54 6.39 5.57 -7.19
N ALA A 55 5.83 4.40 -7.51
CA ALA A 55 6.04 3.14 -6.81
C ALA A 55 6.81 2.14 -7.71
N ASP A 56 7.51 2.63 -8.73
CA ASP A 56 8.29 1.79 -9.65
C ASP A 56 9.62 1.32 -9.05
N GLN A 57 10.19 2.08 -8.11
CA GLN A 57 11.41 1.69 -7.38
C GLN A 57 11.17 0.51 -6.44
N PHE A 58 10.04 0.52 -5.74
CA PHE A 58 9.59 -0.59 -4.93
C PHE A 58 8.07 -0.64 -4.94
N ASN A 59 7.54 -1.82 -5.25
CA ASN A 59 6.13 -2.13 -5.06
C ASN A 59 5.93 -3.57 -4.64
N ALA A 60 4.81 -3.79 -3.97
CA ALA A 60 4.30 -5.12 -3.68
C ALA A 60 2.88 -5.25 -4.22
N PHE A 61 2.61 -4.78 -5.44
CA PHE A 61 1.27 -4.88 -6.01
C PHE A 61 0.80 -6.33 -6.11
N TYR A 62 -0.48 -6.52 -5.84
CA TYR A 62 -1.16 -7.77 -6.16
C TYR A 62 -1.25 -7.91 -7.69
N PRO A 63 -1.18 -9.12 -8.28
CA PRO A 63 -1.30 -9.29 -9.72
C PRO A 63 -2.54 -8.57 -10.29
N GLY A 64 -2.33 -7.73 -11.30
CA GLY A 64 -3.38 -6.89 -11.90
C GLY A 64 -3.48 -5.47 -11.32
N TYR A 65 -2.67 -5.13 -10.31
CA TYR A 65 -2.58 -3.79 -9.72
C TYR A 65 -1.24 -3.10 -10.03
N PRO A 66 -1.19 -1.76 -10.04
CA PRO A 66 -2.34 -0.86 -9.90
C PRO A 66 -3.28 -0.98 -11.11
N CYS A 67 -4.58 -0.89 -10.88
CA CYS A 67 -5.56 -1.07 -11.91
C CYS A 67 -6.07 0.29 -12.41
N GLY A 68 -5.94 0.54 -13.71
CA GLY A 68 -6.22 1.86 -14.28
C GLY A 68 -7.70 2.20 -14.46
N ASN A 69 -8.59 1.20 -14.34
CA ASN A 69 -10.04 1.37 -14.53
C ASN A 69 -10.83 0.91 -13.29
N CYS A 70 -10.21 0.91 -12.11
CA CYS A 70 -10.92 0.60 -10.88
C CYS A 70 -11.50 1.87 -10.26
N ASP A 71 -12.65 1.73 -9.60
CA ASP A 71 -13.27 2.86 -8.89
C ASP A 71 -12.42 3.32 -7.68
N ASN A 72 -11.56 2.45 -7.14
CA ASN A 72 -10.67 2.75 -6.03
C ASN A 72 -9.21 2.82 -6.47
N HIS A 73 -8.65 4.02 -6.35
CA HIS A 73 -7.23 4.31 -6.58
C HIS A 73 -6.38 4.27 -5.29
N TRP A 74 -7.02 4.18 -4.12
CA TRP A 74 -6.33 4.07 -2.83
C TRP A 74 -6.02 2.62 -2.54
N LEU A 75 -4.77 2.33 -2.21
CA LEU A 75 -4.32 0.96 -1.94
C LEU A 75 -4.29 0.66 -0.44
N TYR A 76 -4.41 -0.63 -0.14
CA TYR A 76 -4.25 -1.17 1.20
C TYR A 76 -3.38 -2.43 1.15
N MET A 77 -2.80 -2.82 2.27
CA MET A 77 -2.03 -4.05 2.42
C MET A 77 -2.90 -5.18 2.94
N LEU A 78 -2.75 -6.36 2.35
CA LEU A 78 -3.29 -7.62 2.85
C LEU A 78 -2.37 -8.18 3.94
N ASN A 79 -2.92 -8.55 5.11
CA ASN A 79 -2.14 -9.23 6.14
C ASN A 79 -2.14 -10.76 5.95
N SER A 80 -1.52 -11.51 6.87
CA SER A 80 -1.51 -12.98 6.87
C SER A 80 -2.89 -13.65 7.02
N ARG A 81 -3.89 -12.94 7.54
CA ARG A 81 -5.26 -13.43 7.77
C ARG A 81 -6.22 -13.11 6.63
N ALA A 82 -5.86 -12.20 5.73
CA ALA A 82 -6.61 -12.00 4.50
C ALA A 82 -6.38 -13.21 3.59
N ASN A 83 -7.46 -13.80 3.06
CA ASN A 83 -7.38 -14.81 2.03
C ASN A 83 -6.77 -14.17 0.77
N GLY A 84 -5.44 -14.23 0.63
CA GLY A 84 -4.65 -13.54 -0.40
C GLY A 84 -3.14 -13.71 -0.17
N GLU A 85 -2.32 -12.99 -0.94
CA GLU A 85 -0.87 -12.95 -0.78
C GLU A 85 -0.47 -11.91 0.29
N PRO A 86 0.01 -12.30 1.48
CA PRO A 86 0.31 -11.36 2.55
C PRO A 86 1.40 -10.35 2.16
N GLY A 87 1.23 -9.10 2.58
CA GLY A 87 2.12 -7.99 2.25
C GLY A 87 1.92 -7.42 0.85
N LYS A 88 0.93 -7.91 0.08
CA LYS A 88 0.57 -7.37 -1.23
C LYS A 88 -0.48 -6.27 -1.17
N TRP A 89 -0.48 -5.43 -2.21
CA TRP A 89 -1.32 -4.25 -2.34
C TRP A 89 -2.26 -4.38 -3.54
N PRO A 90 -3.52 -4.79 -3.31
CA PRO A 90 -4.62 -4.52 -4.23
C PRO A 90 -5.09 -3.06 -4.12
#